data_AF-A0A0R1FYB9-F1
#
_entry.id   AF-A0A0R1FYB9-F1
#
_cell.length_a   1.000
_cell.length_b   1.000
_cell.length_c   1.000
_cell.angle_alpha   90.00
_cell.angle_beta   90.00
_cell.angle_gamma   90.00
#
_symmetry.space_group_name_H-M   'P 1'
#
loop_
_entity.id
_entity.type
_entity.pdbx_description
1 polymer ?
#
loop_
_entity_poly.entity_id
_entity_poly.type
_entity_poly.pdbx_seq_one_letter_code
_entity_poly.pdbx_strand_id
1 'polypeptide(L)' 'MTERQLIQEILNTVDVEYNFENVDSDNSAYDIKVFQQKEDRRPLKNVNDELKKYFNEAGFNYTEHIGDDLDLKISK' A
#
# COMPACT_ATOMS: atom_id res chain seq x y z
N MET A 1 -16.22 -2.30 8.96
CA MET A 1 -14.82 -1.99 8.61
C MET A 1 -14.84 -1.26 7.28
N THR A 2 -14.23 -0.09 7.18
CA THR A 2 -14.15 0.66 5.91
C THR A 2 -12.98 0.16 5.06
N GLU A 3 -13.00 0.43 3.75
CA GLU A 3 -11.90 0.05 2.86
C GLU A 3 -10.57 0.67 3.29
N ARG A 4 -10.62 1.94 3.69
CA ARG A 4 -9.46 2.62 4.30
C ARG A 4 -8.90 1.88 5.51
N GLN A 5 -9.75 1.35 6.40
CA GLN A 5 -9.28 0.58 7.56
C GLN A 5 -8.58 -0.70 7.12
N LEU A 6 -9.14 -1.42 6.14
CA LEU A 6 -8.54 -2.64 5.60
C LEU A 6 -7.19 -2.37 4.92
N ILE A 7 -7.10 -1.28 4.15
CA ILE A 7 -5.84 -0.83 3.54
C ILE A 7 -4.79 -0.55 4.62
N GLN A 8 -5.15 0.15 5.70
CA GLN A 8 -4.24 0.42 6.82
C GLN A 8 -3.80 -0.85 7.53
N GLU A 9 -4.71 -1.82 7.73
CA GLU A 9 -4.36 -3.12 8.31
C GLU A 9 -3.34 -3.87 7.45
N ILE A 10 -3.50 -3.87 6.11
CA ILE A 10 -2.53 -4.46 5.18
C ILE A 10 -1.17 -3.78 5.30
N LEU A 11 -1.12 -2.44 5.26
CA LEU A 11 0.13 -1.68 5.36
C LEU A 11 0.84 -1.91 6.70
N ASN A 12 0.09 -1.94 7.80
CA ASN A 12 0.64 -2.26 9.13
C ASN A 12 1.12 -3.71 9.22
N THR A 13 0.50 -4.65 8.49
CA THR A 13 0.91 -6.06 8.46
C THR A 13 2.27 -6.25 7.76
N VAL A 14 2.56 -5.43 6.74
CA VAL A 14 3.86 -5.47 6.03
C VAL A 14 4.95 -4.66 6.75
N ASP A 15 4.57 -3.94 7.82
CA ASP A 15 5.46 -3.12 8.65
C ASP A 15 6.14 -2.00 7.86
N VAL A 16 5.32 -1.24 7.11
CA VAL A 16 5.78 -0.08 6.31
C VAL A 16 5.25 1.22 6.87
N GLU A 17 5.98 2.31 6.63
CA GLU A 17 5.47 3.66 6.84
C GLU A 17 4.66 4.09 5.61
N TYR A 18 3.61 4.88 5.79
CA TYR A 18 2.75 5.30 4.68
C TYR A 18 2.11 6.66 4.91
N ASN A 19 1.81 7.34 3.81
CA ASN A 19 1.03 8.56 3.76
C ASN A 19 -0.09 8.44 2.71
N PHE A 20 -1.31 8.83 3.06
CA PHE A 20 -2.39 8.94 2.09
C PHE A 20 -2.32 10.32 1.43
N GLU A 21 -1.95 10.36 0.15
CA GLU A 21 -1.82 11.60 -0.61
C GLU A 21 -3.18 12.05 -1.16
N ASN A 22 -3.99 11.11 -1.63
CA ASN A 22 -5.34 11.37 -2.13
C ASN A 22 -6.30 10.25 -1.72
N VAL A 23 -7.49 10.65 -1.28
CA VAL A 23 -8.56 9.73 -0.86
C VAL A 23 -9.84 10.15 -1.56
N ASP A 24 -10.13 9.49 -2.67
CA ASP A 24 -11.41 9.61 -3.36
C ASP A 24 -12.34 8.51 -2.81
N SER A 25 -13.05 8.85 -1.73
CA SER A 25 -13.96 7.92 -1.07
C SER A 25 -15.22 7.64 -1.90
N ASP A 26 -15.57 8.50 -2.87
CA ASP A 26 -16.73 8.29 -3.73
C ASP A 26 -16.42 7.25 -4.80
N ASN A 27 -15.19 7.24 -5.32
CA ASN A 27 -14.71 6.26 -6.31
C ASN A 27 -13.90 5.10 -5.72
N SER A 28 -13.83 4.99 -4.39
CA SER A 28 -13.05 3.94 -3.70
C SER A 28 -11.59 3.87 -4.17
N ALA A 29 -10.98 5.03 -4.41
CA ALA A 29 -9.63 5.16 -4.95
C ALA A 29 -8.70 5.89 -3.97
N TYR A 30 -7.49 5.37 -3.79
CA TYR A 30 -6.52 5.81 -2.80
C TYR A 30 -5.14 5.89 -3.43
N ASP A 31 -4.55 7.10 -3.42
CA ASP A 31 -3.14 7.28 -3.74
C ASP A 31 -2.37 7.29 -2.41
N ILE A 32 -1.42 6.36 -2.27
CA ILE A 32 -0.69 6.10 -1.03
C ILE A 32 0.79 6.09 -1.31
N LYS A 33 1.55 6.92 -0.61
CA LYS A 33 3.00 6.88 -0.64
C LYS A 33 3.52 6.01 0.49
N VAL A 34 4.31 5.00 0.15
CA VAL A 34 4.84 4.00 1.09
C VAL A 34 6.35 4.10 1.17
N PHE A 35 6.83 4.07 2.40
CA PHE A 35 8.24 4.17 2.76
C PHE A 35 8.65 2.93 3.53
N GLN A 36 9.78 2.35 3.13
CA GLN A 36 10.38 1.27 3.89
C GLN A 36 10.96 1.83 5.19
N GLN A 37 10.67 1.16 6.32
CA GLN A 37 11.27 1.53 7.60
C GLN A 37 12.79 1.40 7.55
N LYS A 38 13.51 2.29 8.25
CA LYS A 38 14.98 2.32 8.23
C LYS A 38 15.64 1.01 8.69
N GLU A 39 14.96 0.26 9.55
CA GLU A 39 15.47 -1.01 10.09
C GLU A 39 15.14 -2.22 9.20
N ASP A 40 14.22 -2.05 8.24
CA ASP A 40 13.87 -3.09 7.30
C ASP A 40 14.97 -3.24 6.24
N ARG A 41 15.60 -4.41 6.24
CA ARG A 41 16.70 -4.78 5.34
C ARG A 41 16.23 -5.57 4.12
N ARG A 42 14.92 -5.86 4.02
CA ARG A 42 14.36 -6.54 2.86
C ARG A 42 14.55 -5.65 1.62
N PRO A 43 14.78 -6.20 0.43
CA PRO A 43 14.70 -5.41 -0.80
C PRO A 43 13.32 -4.78 -0.94
N LEU A 44 13.24 -3.51 -1.38
CA LEU A 44 11.97 -2.80 -1.60
C LEU A 44 11.01 -3.60 -2.52
N LYS A 45 11.58 -4.35 -3.47
CA LYS A 45 10.82 -5.27 -4.32
C LYS A 45 10.06 -6.35 -3.51
N ASN A 46 10.69 -6.93 -2.49
CA ASN A 46 10.04 -7.94 -1.66
C ASN A 46 8.89 -7.33 -0.85
N VAL A 47 9.11 -6.13 -0.29
CA VAL A 47 8.07 -5.38 0.41
C VAL A 47 6.88 -5.10 -0.52
N ASN A 48 7.14 -4.65 -1.75
CA ASN A 48 6.13 -4.45 -2.77
C ASN A 48 5.38 -5.75 -3.14
N ASP A 49 6.11 -6.87 -3.28
CA ASP A 49 5.50 -8.17 -3.59
C ASP A 49 4.58 -8.66 -2.46
N GLU A 50 4.95 -8.41 -1.19
CA GLU A 50 4.10 -8.68 -0.02
C GLU A 50 2.84 -7.81 -0.02
N LEU A 51 2.98 -6.49 -0.23
CA LEU A 51 1.85 -5.57 -0.33
C LEU A 51 0.89 -5.99 -1.44
N LYS A 52 1.42 -6.22 -2.64
CA LYS A 52 0.66 -6.66 -3.81
C LYS A 52 -0.13 -7.93 -3.52
N LYS A 53 0.49 -8.90 -2.84
CA LYS A 53 -0.19 -10.14 -2.45
C LYS A 53 -1.39 -9.84 -1.55
N TYR A 54 -1.19 -9.10 -0.45
CA TYR A 54 -2.27 -8.80 0.50
C TYR A 54 -3.39 -7.95 -0.11
N PHE A 55 -3.07 -6.95 -0.93
CA PHE A 55 -4.09 -6.14 -1.61
C PHE A 55 -4.92 -6.96 -2.61
N ASN A 56 -4.28 -7.84 -3.38
CA ASN A 56 -5.00 -8.74 -4.29
C ASN A 56 -5.87 -9.75 -3.52
N GLU A 57 -5.38 -10.31 -2.42
CA GLU A 57 -6.16 -11.22 -1.55
C GLU A 57 -7.38 -10.52 -0.92
N ALA A 58 -7.25 -9.24 -0.61
CA ALA A 58 -8.34 -8.39 -0.13
C ALA A 58 -9.29 -7.90 -1.25
N GLY A 59 -9.01 -8.22 -2.51
CA GLY A 59 -9.85 -7.88 -3.67
C GLY A 59 -9.69 -6.44 -4.16
N PHE A 60 -8.58 -5.78 -3.86
CA PHE A 60 -8.27 -4.46 -4.41
C PHE A 60 -7.47 -4.58 -5.71
N ASN A 61 -7.69 -3.62 -6.61
CA ASN A 61 -6.78 -3.34 -7.70
C ASN A 61 -5.56 -2.60 -7.16
N TYR A 62 -4.37 -3.12 -7.49
CA TYR A 62 -3.09 -2.61 -7.02
C TYR A 62 -2.25 -2.16 -8.22
N THR A 63 -1.84 -0.89 -8.23
CA THR A 63 -0.86 -0.37 -9.19
C THR A 63 0.29 0.28 -8.43
N GLU A 64 1.52 -0.14 -8.74
CA GLU A 64 2.73 0.35 -8.09
C GLU A 64 3.66 1.14 -9.03
N HIS A 65 4.40 2.08 -8.45
CA HIS A 65 5.61 2.64 -9.03
C HIS A 65 6.76 2.48 -8.02
N ILE A 66 7.85 1.82 -8.44
CA ILE A 66 9.03 1.59 -7.60
C ILE A 66 10.11 2.59 -8.01
N GLY A 67 10.40 3.55 -7.12
CA GLY A 67 11.51 4.50 -7.23
C GLY A 67 12.42 4.42 -6.00
N ASP A 68 12.83 5.58 -5.47
CA ASP A 68 13.45 5.67 -4.13
C ASP A 68 12.41 5.37 -3.03
N ASP A 69 11.14 5.67 -3.31
CA ASP A 69 9.96 5.35 -2.50
C ASP A 69 8.98 4.46 -3.32
N LEU A 70 7.93 3.96 -2.67
CA LEU A 70 6.89 3.16 -3.32
C LEU A 70 5.58 3.96 -3.41
N ASP A 71 5.21 4.35 -4.63
CA ASP A 71 3.93 5.03 -4.86
C ASP A 71 2.86 4.00 -5.27
N LEU A 72 1.78 3.94 -4.49
CA LEU A 72 0.69 2.99 -4.66
C LEU A 72 -0.59 3.68 -5.07
N LYS A 73 -1.30 3.06 -6.02
CA LYS A 73 -2.69 3.38 -6.32
C LYS A 73 -3.53 2.15 -6.03
N ILE A 74 -4.45 2.30 -5.09
CA ILE A 74 -5.37 1.26 -4.66
C ILE A 74 -6.77 1.67 -5.08
N SER A 75 -7.48 0.79 -5.77
CA SER A 75 -8.90 0.98 -6.04
C SER A 75 -9.68 -0.32 -5.87
N LYS A 76 -11.00 -0.24 -5.83
CA LYS A 76 -11.87 -1.42 -5.76
C LYS A 76 -12.70 -1.59 -7.02
#